data_AF-A0A183JS58-F1
#
_entry.id   AF-A0A183JS58-F1
#
_cell.length_a   1.000
_cell.length_b   1.000
_cell.length_c   1.000
_cell.angle_alpha   90.00
_cell.angle_beta   90.00
_cell.angle_gamma   90.00
#
_symmetry.space_group_name_H-M   'P 1'
#
loop_
_entity.id
_entity.type
_entity.pdbx_description
1 polymer ?
#
loop_
_entity_poly.entity_id
_entity_poly.type
_entity_poly.pdbx_seq_one_letter_code
_entity_poly.pdbx_strand_id
1 'polypeptide(L)'
;MEPVMELLDIHSGFDAFEDYFESSEIWAMAKEDDEDVNIVVHFLTFIGKEAYSLLKTLALLEKPISLSYTILKELLLDYVKYTNFDFSKGRFRKMIHKDIKNYYITSPQRSAY
;
A
#
# COMPACT_ATOMS: atom_id res chain seq x y z
N MET A 1 -7.87 4.80 -28.43
CA MET A 1 -6.88 3.78 -28.02
C MET A 1 -7.38 3.14 -26.74
N GLU A 2 -7.57 1.82 -26.74
CA GLU A 2 -7.93 1.06 -25.54
C GLU A 2 -6.73 1.00 -24.58
N PRO A 3 -6.92 1.04 -23.26
CA PRO A 3 -5.85 0.72 -22.31
C PRO A 3 -5.42 -0.73 -22.47
N VAL A 4 -4.15 -0.93 -22.81
CA VAL A 4 -3.51 -2.25 -22.66
C VAL A 4 -2.84 -2.25 -21.28
N MET A 5 -3.66 -2.39 -20.24
CA MET A 5 -3.19 -2.61 -18.87
C MET A 5 -3.45 -4.06 -18.48
N GLU A 6 -2.42 -4.78 -18.06
CA GLU A 6 -2.57 -6.11 -17.48
C GLU A 6 -3.16 -6.01 -16.07
N LEU A 7 -3.93 -7.00 -15.63
CA LEU A 7 -4.47 -7.02 -14.27
C LEU A 7 -3.33 -7.08 -13.24
N LEU A 8 -3.35 -6.15 -12.27
CA LEU A 8 -2.36 -6.16 -11.20
C LEU A 8 -2.48 -7.44 -10.35
N ASP A 9 -1.41 -8.24 -10.34
CA ASP A 9 -1.26 -9.43 -9.51
C ASP A 9 -0.54 -9.09 -8.20
N ILE A 10 -1.18 -9.36 -7.06
CA ILE A 10 -0.64 -9.07 -5.73
C ILE A 10 0.54 -9.94 -5.32
N HIS A 11 0.76 -11.05 -6.03
CA HIS A 11 1.89 -11.95 -5.81
C HIS A 11 3.13 -11.53 -6.61
N SER A 12 3.02 -10.51 -7.46
CA SER A 12 4.14 -9.98 -8.22
C SER A 12 5.11 -9.19 -7.34
N GLY A 13 6.36 -9.11 -7.79
CA GLY A 13 7.42 -8.40 -7.09
C GLY A 13 7.23 -6.88 -7.07
N PHE A 14 8.04 -6.19 -6.26
CA PHE A 14 8.03 -4.72 -6.15
C PHE A 14 8.21 -4.02 -7.51
N ASP A 15 9.16 -4.48 -8.31
CA ASP A 15 9.46 -3.90 -9.63
C ASP A 15 8.25 -3.97 -10.57
N ALA A 16 7.51 -5.07 -10.56
CA ALA A 16 6.30 -5.23 -11.37
C ALA A 16 5.16 -4.28 -10.95
N PHE A 17 5.08 -3.95 -9.66
CA PHE A 17 4.15 -2.94 -9.17
C PHE A 17 4.55 -1.54 -9.64
N GLU A 18 5.83 -1.17 -9.57
CA GLU A 18 6.31 0.13 -10.07
C GLU A 18 6.04 0.29 -11.57
N ASP A 19 6.40 -0.72 -12.38
CA ASP A 19 6.16 -0.73 -13.84
C ASP A 19 4.66 -0.57 -14.17
N TYR A 20 3.78 -1.22 -13.39
CA TYR A 20 2.33 -1.11 -13.57
C TYR A 20 1.82 0.31 -13.26
N PHE A 21 2.26 0.91 -12.15
CA PHE A 21 1.85 2.28 -11.79
C PHE A 21 2.36 3.31 -12.79
N GLU A 22 3.60 3.17 -13.26
CA GLU A 22 4.17 4.05 -14.28
C GLU A 22 3.39 3.94 -15.60
N SER A 23 3.06 2.73 -16.03
CA SER A 23 2.23 2.49 -17.21
C SER A 23 0.83 3.09 -17.07
N SER A 24 0.23 3.02 -15.87
CA SER A 24 -1.08 3.61 -15.56
C SER A 24 -1.03 5.14 -15.63
N GLU A 25 0.03 5.76 -15.14
CA GLU A 25 0.27 7.22 -15.19
C GLU A 25 0.48 7.70 -16.63
N ILE A 26 1.30 7.00 -17.41
CA ILE A 26 1.54 7.32 -18.82
C ILE A 26 0.23 7.23 -19.61
N TRP A 27 -0.56 6.18 -19.39
CA TRP A 27 -1.83 6.03 -20.07
C TRP A 27 -2.83 7.14 -19.68
N ALA A 28 -2.90 7.48 -18.39
CA ALA A 28 -3.75 8.56 -17.91
C ALA A 28 -3.33 9.93 -18.51
N MET A 29 -2.03 10.22 -18.59
CA MET A 29 -1.52 11.45 -19.21
C MET A 29 -1.72 11.48 -20.73
N ALA A 30 -1.70 10.33 -21.40
CA ALA A 30 -1.91 10.23 -22.85
C ALA A 30 -3.39 10.33 -23.26
N LYS A 31 -4.32 10.22 -22.31
CA LYS A 31 -5.75 10.51 -22.51
C LYS A 31 -5.96 12.02 -22.37
N GLU A 32 -5.70 12.72 -23.47
CA GLU A 32 -5.70 14.20 -23.61
C GLU A 32 -7.09 14.89 -23.46
N ASP A 33 -8.06 14.27 -22.78
CA ASP A 33 -9.44 14.79 -22.69
C ASP A 33 -9.80 15.33 -21.29
N ASP A 34 -10.48 16.49 -21.31
CA ASP A 34 -10.88 17.45 -20.25
C ASP A 34 -11.74 16.89 -19.09
N GLU A 35 -11.87 15.58 -18.95
CA GLU A 35 -12.50 14.98 -17.78
C GLU A 35 -11.40 14.57 -16.81
N ASP A 36 -11.51 15.05 -15.57
CA ASP A 36 -10.95 14.43 -14.37
C ASP A 36 -11.50 12.99 -14.24
N VAL A 37 -11.26 12.13 -15.24
CA VAL A 37 -11.50 10.71 -15.12
C VAL A 37 -10.47 10.26 -14.13
N ASN A 38 -10.92 10.27 -12.89
CA ASN A 38 -10.12 10.11 -11.71
C ASN A 38 -9.24 8.89 -11.94
N ILE A 39 -7.93 9.10 -12.09
CA ILE A 39 -6.93 8.05 -12.33
C ILE A 39 -7.11 6.89 -11.33
N VAL A 40 -7.65 7.18 -10.15
CA VAL A 40 -8.11 6.21 -9.15
C VAL A 40 -9.21 5.28 -9.65
N VAL A 41 -10.27 5.81 -10.29
CA VAL A 41 -11.37 5.01 -10.85
C VAL A 41 -10.87 4.10 -11.97
N HIS A 42 -10.01 4.62 -12.85
CA HIS A 42 -9.38 3.81 -13.88
C HIS A 42 -8.52 2.70 -13.27
N PHE A 43 -7.63 3.06 -12.36
CA PHE A 43 -6.81 2.10 -11.62
C PHE A 43 -7.68 1.02 -10.96
N LEU A 44 -8.71 1.41 -10.21
CA LEU A 44 -9.62 0.48 -9.52
C LEU A 44 -10.41 -0.44 -10.48
N THR A 45 -10.57 -0.04 -11.74
CA THR A 45 -11.21 -0.89 -12.77
C THR A 45 -10.26 -1.98 -13.28
N PHE A 46 -8.96 -1.68 -13.34
CA PHE A 46 -7.94 -2.59 -13.87
C PHE A 46 -7.20 -3.39 -12.79
N ILE A 47 -7.42 -3.13 -11.50
CA ILE A 47 -6.87 -3.99 -10.45
C ILE A 47 -7.64 -5.30 -10.28
N GLY A 48 -6.92 -6.36 -9.94
CA GLY A 48 -7.54 -7.64 -9.57
C GLY A 48 -8.42 -7.53 -8.32
N LYS A 49 -9.40 -8.46 -8.19
CA LYS A 49 -10.29 -8.56 -7.01
C LYS A 49 -9.51 -8.67 -5.69
N GLU A 50 -8.35 -9.32 -5.72
CA GLU A 50 -7.48 -9.50 -4.57
C GLU A 50 -6.81 -8.18 -4.17
N ALA A 51 -6.25 -7.44 -5.14
CA ALA A 51 -5.71 -6.09 -4.91
C ALA A 51 -6.78 -5.13 -4.38
N TYR A 52 -8.00 -5.19 -4.91
CA TYR A 52 -9.11 -4.38 -4.40
C TYR A 52 -9.50 -4.74 -2.95
N SER A 53 -9.55 -6.04 -2.62
CA SER A 53 -9.83 -6.51 -1.26
C SER A 53 -8.73 -6.10 -0.30
N LEU A 54 -7.47 -6.20 -0.73
CA LEU A 54 -6.30 -5.76 0.02
C LEU A 54 -6.36 -4.26 0.31
N LEU A 55 -6.66 -3.43 -0.69
CA LEU A 55 -6.85 -1.99 -0.51
C LEU A 55 -7.93 -1.67 0.52
N LYS A 56 -9.05 -2.41 0.49
CA LYS A 56 -10.13 -2.24 1.45
C LYS A 56 -9.68 -2.56 2.89
N THR A 57 -8.80 -3.54 3.06
CA THR A 57 -8.20 -3.88 4.36
C THR A 57 -7.13 -2.86 4.79
N LEU A 58 -6.20 -2.50 3.89
CA LEU A 58 -5.08 -1.59 4.19
C LEU A 58 -5.56 -0.15 4.46
N ALA A 59 -6.50 0.34 3.66
CA ALA A 59 -7.01 1.70 3.83
C ALA A 59 -7.96 1.83 5.03
N LEU A 60 -8.39 0.72 5.66
CA LEU A 60 -9.40 0.69 6.75
C LEU A 60 -10.65 1.54 6.43
N LEU A 61 -10.93 1.74 5.14
CA LEU A 61 -11.94 2.65 4.62
C LEU A 61 -12.92 1.88 3.75
N GLU A 62 -14.20 2.14 3.93
CA GLU A 62 -15.28 1.45 3.22
C GLU A 62 -15.22 1.66 1.69
N LYS A 63 -14.60 2.76 1.24
CA LYS A 63 -14.57 3.17 -0.18
C LYS A 63 -13.15 3.57 -0.62
N PRO A 64 -12.44 2.69 -1.34
CA PRO A 64 -11.14 2.99 -1.94
C PRO A 64 -11.18 4.15 -2.94
N ILE A 65 -12.35 4.46 -3.51
CA ILE A 65 -12.56 5.52 -4.53
C ILE A 65 -12.33 6.93 -3.95
N SER A 66 -12.43 7.10 -2.62
CA SER A 66 -12.19 8.40 -1.98
C SER A 66 -10.72 8.66 -1.65
N LEU A 67 -9.81 7.70 -1.88
CA LEU A 67 -8.39 7.94 -1.73
C LEU A 67 -7.85 8.74 -2.91
N SER A 68 -6.80 9.53 -2.65
CA SER A 68 -5.96 10.01 -3.74
C SER A 68 -5.10 8.87 -4.29
N TYR A 69 -4.76 8.98 -5.58
CA TYR A 69 -3.92 8.00 -6.25
C TYR A 69 -2.55 7.83 -5.59
N THR A 70 -1.95 8.91 -5.08
CA THR A 70 -0.69 8.86 -4.33
C THR A 70 -0.78 7.94 -3.11
N ILE A 71 -1.87 8.05 -2.32
CA ILE A 71 -2.05 7.21 -1.12
C ILE A 71 -2.27 5.74 -1.53
N LEU A 72 -3.01 5.48 -2.62
CA LEU A 72 -3.20 4.11 -3.12
C LEU A 72 -1.88 3.47 -3.55
N LYS A 73 -1.05 4.21 -4.29
CA LYS A 73 0.27 3.77 -4.74
C LYS A 73 1.18 3.47 -3.56
N GLU A 74 1.27 4.38 -2.59
CA GLU A 74 2.07 4.18 -1.38
C GLU A 74 1.62 2.95 -0.58
N LEU A 75 0.31 2.77 -0.33
CA LEU A 75 -0.21 1.64 0.44
C LEU A 75 0.12 0.29 -0.20
N LEU A 76 -0.02 0.17 -1.53
CA LEU A 76 0.28 -1.07 -2.24
C LEU A 76 1.79 -1.34 -2.30
N LEU A 77 2.60 -0.31 -2.56
CA LEU A 77 4.06 -0.44 -2.55
C LEU A 77 4.59 -0.82 -1.17
N ASP A 78 4.04 -0.24 -0.09
CA ASP A 78 4.42 -0.58 1.28
C ASP A 78 4.01 -2.02 1.65
N TYR A 79 2.85 -2.50 1.18
CA TYR A 79 2.47 -3.90 1.35
C TYR A 79 3.45 -4.85 0.66
N VAL A 80 3.79 -4.58 -0.60
CA VAL A 80 4.72 -5.43 -1.38
C VAL A 80 6.14 -5.39 -0.80
N LYS A 81 6.57 -4.23 -0.30
CA LYS A 81 7.82 -4.12 0.48
C LYS A 81 7.75 -4.96 1.75
N TYR A 82 6.65 -4.89 2.50
CA TYR A 82 6.45 -5.67 3.71
C TYR A 82 6.49 -7.19 3.44
N THR A 83 5.75 -7.68 2.44
CA THR A 83 5.71 -9.10 2.09
C THR A 83 7.04 -9.61 1.53
N ASN A 84 7.71 -8.86 0.65
CA ASN A 84 9.02 -9.24 0.13
C ASN A 84 10.12 -9.18 1.21
N PHE A 85 10.00 -8.25 2.16
CA PHE A 85 10.89 -8.21 3.31
C PHE A 85 10.63 -9.38 4.27
N ASP A 86 9.39 -9.74 4.57
CA ASP A 86 9.09 -10.89 5.43
C ASP A 86 9.51 -12.22 4.77
N PHE A 87 9.43 -12.33 3.45
CA PHE A 87 9.86 -13.53 2.71
C PHE A 87 11.39 -13.68 2.63
N SER A 88 12.12 -12.57 2.45
CA SER A 88 13.59 -12.56 2.56
C SER A 88 14.10 -12.73 4.00
N LYS A 89 13.20 -12.63 5.00
CA LYS A 89 13.45 -12.95 6.41
C LYS A 89 13.21 -14.41 6.79
N GLY A 90 13.34 -15.36 5.84
CA GLY A 90 13.64 -16.77 6.13
C GLY A 90 14.87 -17.00 7.04
N ARG A 91 15.56 -15.93 7.47
CA ARG A 91 16.64 -15.96 8.46
C ARG A 91 16.64 -14.82 9.49
N PHE A 92 15.50 -14.30 9.94
CA PHE A 92 15.48 -13.53 11.20
C PHE A 92 14.72 -14.28 12.30
N ARG A 93 15.35 -15.37 12.75
CA ARG A 93 15.08 -15.92 14.08
C ARG A 93 15.38 -14.83 15.13
N LYS A 94 14.31 -14.42 15.81
CA LYS A 94 14.28 -13.87 17.18
C LYS A 94 15.06 -12.57 17.42
N MET A 95 14.31 -11.49 17.55
CA MET A 95 14.35 -10.46 18.61
C MET A 95 13.39 -9.38 18.11
N ILE A 96 12.29 -9.05 18.76
CA ILE A 96 12.26 -8.26 19.99
C ILE A 96 10.95 -8.57 20.73
N HIS A 97 11.04 -9.24 21.89
CA HIS A 97 9.98 -9.32 22.91
C HIS A 97 10.46 -8.64 24.20
N LYS A 98 11.02 -7.43 24.07
CA LYS A 98 11.40 -6.58 25.20
C LYS A 98 11.44 -5.19 24.62
N ASP A 99 10.42 -4.38 24.90
CA ASP A 99 10.53 -2.90 25.02
C ASP A 99 9.16 -2.22 25.13
N ILE A 100 8.04 -2.95 25.06
CA ILE A 100 6.71 -2.38 25.43
C ILE A 100 6.60 -2.12 26.96
N LYS A 101 7.52 -2.62 27.78
CA LYS A 101 7.48 -2.43 29.24
C LYS A 101 8.02 -1.08 29.74
N ASN A 102 8.48 -0.18 28.87
CA ASN A 102 9.06 1.09 29.32
C ASN A 102 8.17 2.33 29.14
N TYR A 103 6.95 2.20 28.59
CA TYR A 103 6.08 3.35 28.34
C TYR A 103 5.04 3.66 29.42
N TYR A 104 5.03 2.96 30.57
CA TYR A 104 4.01 3.18 31.61
C TYR A 104 4.49 3.41 33.04
N ILE A 105 5.78 3.57 33.33
CA ILE A 105 6.21 3.87 34.71
C ILE A 105 7.31 4.94 34.74
N THR A 106 6.92 6.18 34.46
CA THR A 106 7.54 7.37 35.06
C THR A 106 6.59 7.93 36.11
N SER A 107 6.43 7.21 37.23
CA SER A 107 5.86 7.77 38.45
C SER A 107 6.92 8.59 39.20
N PRO A 108 6.64 9.83 39.63
CA PRO A 108 7.51 10.56 40.52
C PRO A 108 7.34 10.01 41.94
N GLN A 109 8.37 9.33 42.45
CA GLN A 109 8.50 9.02 43.88
C GLN A 109 9.28 10.18 44.53
N ARG A 110 8.58 11.03 45.28
CA ARG A 110 9.21 11.92 46.28
C ARG A 110 8.67 11.50 47.67
N SER A 111 9.48 10.65 48.33
CA SER A 111 9.87 10.60 49.76
C SER A 111 9.20 11.61 50.70
N ALA A 112 8.94 11.38 51.99
CA ALA A 112 8.97 10.27 52.95
C ALA A 112 8.30 10.82 54.24
N TYR A 113 8.16 9.97 55.25
CA TYR A 113 7.79 10.23 56.66
C TYR A 113 8.00 11.65 57.20
#